data_AF-A0A4Y7RIJ1-F1
#
_entry.id   AF-A0A4Y7RIJ1-F1
#
_cell.length_a   1.000
_cell.length_b   1.000
_cell.length_c   1.000
_cell.angle_alpha   90.00
_cell.angle_beta   90.00
_cell.angle_gamma   90.00
#
_symmetry.space_group_name_H-M   'P 1'
#
loop_
_entity.id
_entity.type
_entity.pdbx_description
1 polymer ?
#
loop_
_entity_poly.entity_id
_entity_poly.type
_entity_poly.pdbx_seq_one_letter_code
_entity_poly.pdbx_strand_id
1 'polypeptide(L)'
;MKSKLKRLVCLVFSLMLIVAGIPGVSGTASASTTPVPLSSLSTGNTVWFAGYRWIVLNPATGYLFMRDSYGSEQVFDSNGSGTFNPSSSANIGYYLNNTFYNSLPSTDRPLIQSHSWPTGNETNESSSSVDCGIGLISYSEFNTYKSTINYYRNDCWWTRTNSSGGAGLTWSVLPDGSGLISASCRTAGIVHPALYLNPGILVSGGNGGTVIGGTYE
;
A
#
# COMPACT_ATOMS: atom_id res chain seq x y z
N MET A 1 -13.73 -54.02 56.22
CA MET A 1 -13.36 -53.46 57.54
C MET A 1 -12.27 -52.41 57.32
N LYS A 2 -12.58 -51.11 57.54
CA LYS A 2 -11.97 -50.21 58.55
C LYS A 2 -10.49 -49.87 58.22
N SER A 3 -10.07 -48.62 57.94
CA SER A 3 -10.37 -47.36 58.66
C SER A 3 -10.02 -46.11 57.82
N LYS A 4 -10.96 -45.16 57.65
CA LYS A 4 -11.04 -43.83 58.33
C LYS A 4 -9.92 -42.84 57.95
N LEU A 5 -10.20 -41.77 57.19
CA LEU A 5 -10.89 -40.53 57.61
C LEU A 5 -10.16 -39.81 58.77
N LYS A 6 -9.54 -38.66 58.45
CA LYS A 6 -9.16 -37.47 59.26
C LYS A 6 -7.96 -36.82 58.53
N ARG A 7 -8.10 -35.71 57.81
CA ARG A 7 -8.29 -34.37 58.38
C ARG A 7 -9.01 -33.46 57.37
N LEU A 8 -10.20 -33.05 57.76
CA LEU A 8 -10.96 -31.92 57.24
C LEU A 8 -11.21 -31.01 58.45
N VAL A 9 -10.69 -29.78 58.42
CA VAL A 9 -11.12 -28.59 59.19
C VAL A 9 -10.59 -27.40 58.36
N CYS A 10 -11.42 -26.71 57.56
CA CYS A 10 -12.20 -25.50 57.91
C CYS A 10 -11.28 -24.31 58.28
N LEU A 11 -11.44 -23.07 57.81
CA LEU A 11 -12.67 -22.34 57.49
C LEU A 11 -12.30 -21.00 56.80
N VAL A 12 -12.93 -20.73 55.65
CA VAL A 12 -13.41 -19.45 55.10
C VAL A 12 -13.08 -18.16 55.89
N PHE A 13 -12.40 -17.20 55.25
CA PHE A 13 -12.74 -15.77 55.40
C PHE A 13 -12.41 -14.97 54.13
N SER A 14 -13.50 -14.52 53.52
CA SER A 14 -13.68 -13.51 52.49
C SER A 14 -12.72 -12.31 52.55
N LEU A 15 -12.17 -11.93 51.41
CA LEU A 15 -12.11 -10.51 51.05
C LEU A 15 -12.53 -10.34 49.59
N MET A 16 -13.81 -10.01 49.44
CA MET A 16 -14.34 -9.33 48.27
C MET A 16 -13.50 -8.09 47.99
N LEU A 17 -12.76 -8.07 46.89
CA LEU A 17 -12.38 -6.81 46.26
C LEU A 17 -13.51 -6.42 45.30
N ILE A 18 -14.49 -5.71 45.86
CA ILE A 18 -15.35 -4.78 45.12
C ILE A 18 -14.51 -3.52 44.86
N VAL A 19 -14.82 -2.79 43.78
CA VAL A 19 -14.30 -1.48 43.32
C VAL A 19 -13.38 -1.63 42.10
N ALA A 20 -13.69 -1.09 40.92
CA ALA A 20 -14.91 -0.49 40.41
C ALA A 20 -14.87 -0.74 38.90
N GLY A 21 -15.91 -1.38 38.38
CA GLY A 21 -16.16 -1.37 36.94
C GLY A 21 -16.47 0.07 36.57
N ILE A 22 -15.48 0.81 36.09
CA ILE A 22 -15.75 1.97 35.26
C ILE A 22 -16.34 1.36 33.99
N PRO A 23 -17.63 1.57 33.64
CA PRO A 23 -18.05 1.40 32.27
C PRO A 23 -17.29 2.49 31.51
N GLY A 24 -16.08 2.13 31.05
CA GLY A 24 -15.41 2.84 30.00
C GLY A 24 -16.36 2.71 28.82
N VAL A 25 -17.26 3.68 28.69
CA VAL A 25 -18.00 3.92 27.47
C VAL A 25 -16.89 4.05 26.44
N SER A 26 -16.67 2.96 25.70
CA SER A 26 -15.79 2.95 24.57
C SER A 26 -16.50 3.87 23.60
N GLY A 27 -16.20 5.16 23.70
CA GLY A 27 -16.66 6.14 22.75
C GLY A 27 -16.05 5.70 21.44
N THR A 28 -16.82 4.93 20.67
CA THR A 28 -16.58 4.77 19.25
C THR A 28 -16.60 6.19 18.72
N ALA A 29 -15.42 6.77 18.56
CA ALA A 29 -15.25 8.02 17.86
C ALA A 29 -15.96 7.80 16.52
N SER A 30 -17.15 8.39 16.38
CA SER A 30 -17.87 8.38 15.12
C SER A 30 -17.04 9.27 14.22
N ALA A 31 -16.13 8.65 13.47
CA ALA A 31 -15.50 9.30 12.34
C ALA A 31 -16.64 9.90 11.51
N SER A 32 -16.53 11.19 11.23
CA SER A 32 -17.51 11.94 10.45
C SER A 32 -17.97 11.11 9.26
N THR A 33 -19.24 10.71 9.27
CA THR A 33 -19.85 9.79 8.31
C THR A 33 -20.19 10.45 6.98
N THR A 34 -19.96 11.76 6.85
CA THR A 34 -20.21 12.49 5.61
C THR A 34 -19.11 12.15 4.62
N PRO A 35 -19.44 11.53 3.47
CA PRO A 35 -18.45 11.27 2.44
C PRO A 35 -17.80 12.58 1.97
N VAL A 36 -16.49 12.55 1.79
CA VAL A 36 -15.71 13.69 1.29
C VAL A 36 -14.99 13.31 0.00
N PRO A 37 -14.75 14.24 -0.94
CA PRO A 37 -13.93 13.96 -2.11
C PRO A 37 -12.50 13.57 -1.73
N LEU A 38 -11.88 12.67 -2.49
CA LEU A 38 -10.47 12.28 -2.34
C LEU A 38 -9.53 13.49 -2.37
N SER A 39 -9.84 14.48 -3.19
CA SER A 39 -9.09 15.74 -3.32
C SER A 39 -9.09 16.62 -2.06
N SER A 40 -10.02 16.40 -1.13
CA SER A 40 -10.06 17.11 0.14
C SER A 40 -9.16 16.49 1.21
N LEU A 41 -8.63 15.28 0.96
CA LEU A 41 -7.69 14.64 1.87
C LEU A 41 -6.33 15.32 1.81
N SER A 42 -5.54 15.17 2.87
CA SER A 42 -4.16 15.66 2.89
C SER A 42 -3.20 14.56 2.42
N THR A 43 -2.06 14.96 1.84
CA THR A 43 -0.93 14.03 1.60
C THR A 43 -0.56 13.28 2.89
N GLY A 44 -0.36 11.98 2.79
CA GLY A 44 -0.11 11.07 3.92
C GLY A 44 -1.36 10.53 4.60
N ASN A 45 -2.56 11.03 4.29
CA ASN A 45 -3.79 10.35 4.68
C ASN A 45 -3.85 8.96 4.03
N THR A 46 -4.59 8.07 4.65
CA THR A 46 -4.82 6.72 4.12
C THR A 46 -6.26 6.55 3.66
N VAL A 47 -6.49 5.68 2.68
CA VAL A 47 -7.82 5.26 2.23
C VAL A 47 -7.84 3.76 1.98
N TRP A 48 -9.01 3.14 2.15
CA TRP A 48 -9.26 1.77 1.71
C TRP A 48 -9.88 1.77 0.32
N PHE A 49 -9.30 0.99 -0.59
CA PHE A 49 -9.79 0.83 -1.96
C PHE A 49 -9.45 -0.58 -2.45
N ALA A 50 -10.41 -1.27 -3.07
CA ALA A 50 -10.24 -2.62 -3.60
C ALA A 50 -9.70 -3.65 -2.59
N GLY A 51 -10.06 -3.49 -1.30
CA GLY A 51 -9.59 -4.34 -0.20
C GLY A 51 -8.17 -4.04 0.29
N TYR A 52 -7.51 -3.04 -0.27
CA TYR A 52 -6.16 -2.63 0.11
C TYR A 52 -6.14 -1.24 0.73
N ARG A 53 -5.08 -0.98 1.50
CA ARG A 53 -4.83 0.31 2.13
C ARG A 53 -3.80 1.10 1.33
N TRP A 54 -4.16 2.34 1.03
CA TRP A 54 -3.39 3.24 0.18
C TRP A 54 -3.03 4.51 0.94
N ILE A 55 -1.86 5.07 0.65
CA ILE A 55 -1.40 6.37 1.12
C ILE A 55 -1.69 7.37 0.00
N VAL A 56 -2.34 8.48 0.34
CA VAL A 56 -2.57 9.61 -0.56
C VAL A 56 -1.26 10.36 -0.74
N LEU A 57 -0.64 10.28 -1.92
CA LEU A 57 0.59 11.03 -2.22
C LEU A 57 0.25 12.41 -2.76
N ASN A 58 -0.70 12.48 -3.70
CA ASN A 58 -1.19 13.74 -4.26
C ASN A 58 -2.72 13.72 -4.40
N PRO A 59 -3.46 14.34 -3.45
CA PRO A 59 -4.93 14.32 -3.45
C PRO A 59 -5.52 15.06 -4.67
N ALA A 60 -4.86 16.10 -5.18
CA ALA A 60 -5.37 16.90 -6.30
C ALA A 60 -5.43 16.11 -7.61
N THR A 61 -4.55 15.12 -7.77
CA THR A 61 -4.53 14.22 -8.93
C THR A 61 -5.11 12.85 -8.63
N GLY A 62 -5.39 12.53 -7.36
CA GLY A 62 -5.80 11.21 -6.91
C GLY A 62 -4.67 10.18 -6.94
N TYR A 63 -3.41 10.61 -6.83
CA TYR A 63 -2.25 9.71 -6.82
C TYR A 63 -2.13 8.96 -5.49
N LEU A 64 -2.18 7.64 -5.55
CA LEU A 64 -2.15 6.73 -4.42
C LEU A 64 -0.97 5.76 -4.50
N PHE A 65 -0.40 5.45 -3.33
CA PHE A 65 0.66 4.44 -3.16
C PHE A 65 0.19 3.35 -2.20
N MET A 66 0.32 2.09 -2.59
CA MET A 66 -0.13 0.98 -1.75
C MET A 66 0.77 0.84 -0.52
N ARG A 67 0.18 0.97 0.67
CA ARG A 67 0.94 0.99 1.93
C ARG A 67 1.63 -0.35 2.19
N ASP A 68 0.91 -1.43 1.96
CA ASP A 68 1.37 -2.79 2.19
C ASP A 68 1.86 -3.39 0.86
N SER A 69 2.81 -4.33 0.92
CA SER A 69 3.30 -5.02 -0.27
C SER A 69 2.23 -5.94 -0.87
N TYR A 70 2.23 -6.09 -2.20
CA TYR A 70 1.36 -7.03 -2.88
C TYR A 70 2.10 -8.31 -3.30
N GLY A 71 1.52 -9.48 -2.96
CA GLY A 71 2.00 -10.79 -3.40
C GLY A 71 3.38 -11.17 -2.84
N SER A 72 4.01 -12.14 -3.49
CA SER A 72 5.42 -12.49 -3.25
C SER A 72 6.35 -11.51 -3.98
N GLU A 73 7.61 -11.52 -3.60
CA GLU A 73 8.65 -10.81 -4.34
C GLU A 73 8.62 -11.15 -5.84
N GLN A 74 8.88 -10.13 -6.65
CA GLN A 74 8.93 -10.24 -8.11
C GLN A 74 10.28 -9.76 -8.62
N VAL A 75 10.75 -10.41 -9.68
CA VAL A 75 11.80 -9.82 -10.51
C VAL A 75 11.24 -8.62 -11.27
N PHE A 76 12.04 -7.57 -11.44
CA PHE A 76 11.58 -6.40 -12.18
C PHE A 76 11.42 -6.70 -13.68
N ASP A 77 12.42 -7.35 -14.28
CA ASP A 77 12.40 -7.78 -15.67
C ASP A 77 13.32 -8.98 -15.89
N SER A 78 12.73 -10.16 -16.07
CA SER A 78 13.48 -11.39 -16.35
C SER A 78 14.12 -11.43 -17.74
N ASN A 79 13.77 -10.51 -18.65
CA ASN A 79 14.49 -10.33 -19.93
C ASN A 79 15.70 -9.40 -19.82
N GLY A 80 15.83 -8.66 -18.71
CA GLY A 80 17.01 -7.87 -18.42
C GLY A 80 17.06 -6.47 -19.05
N SER A 81 15.94 -5.91 -19.52
CA SER A 81 15.94 -4.55 -20.07
C SER A 81 15.98 -3.47 -18.98
N GLY A 82 15.50 -3.79 -17.77
CA GLY A 82 15.38 -2.84 -16.66
C GLY A 82 14.34 -1.73 -16.88
N THR A 83 13.58 -1.79 -17.98
CA THR A 83 12.58 -0.79 -18.36
C THR A 83 11.19 -1.28 -17.98
N PHE A 84 10.40 -0.45 -17.30
CA PHE A 84 9.02 -0.79 -16.95
C PHE A 84 8.16 -0.96 -18.23
N ASN A 85 7.56 -2.12 -18.43
CA ASN A 85 6.83 -2.44 -19.65
C ASN A 85 5.58 -3.31 -19.37
N PRO A 86 4.36 -2.74 -19.45
CA PRO A 86 3.13 -3.47 -19.18
C PRO A 86 2.76 -4.52 -20.25
N SER A 87 3.39 -4.48 -21.43
CA SER A 87 3.13 -5.42 -22.53
C SER A 87 4.01 -6.68 -22.50
N SER A 88 5.05 -6.72 -21.66
CA SER A 88 6.00 -7.83 -21.58
C SER A 88 5.70 -8.73 -20.39
N SER A 89 5.31 -9.99 -20.62
CA SER A 89 4.98 -10.96 -19.55
C SER A 89 6.14 -11.27 -18.59
N ALA A 90 7.37 -10.95 -18.99
CA ALA A 90 8.59 -11.08 -18.20
C ALA A 90 8.84 -9.91 -17.23
N ASN A 91 8.02 -8.85 -17.31
CA ASN A 91 8.22 -7.57 -16.65
C ASN A 91 7.19 -7.31 -15.54
N ILE A 92 7.62 -6.62 -14.48
CA ILE A 92 6.76 -6.23 -13.36
C ILE A 92 5.57 -5.37 -13.78
N GLY A 93 5.70 -4.59 -14.86
CA GLY A 93 4.60 -3.80 -15.41
C GLY A 93 3.44 -4.69 -15.87
N TYR A 94 3.73 -5.85 -16.47
CA TYR A 94 2.71 -6.82 -16.86
C TYR A 94 2.08 -7.47 -15.64
N TYR A 95 2.89 -7.87 -14.65
CA TYR A 95 2.40 -8.43 -13.39
C TYR A 95 1.40 -7.49 -12.69
N LEU A 96 1.70 -6.19 -12.63
CA LEU A 96 0.81 -5.18 -12.06
C LEU A 96 -0.50 -5.04 -12.85
N ASN A 97 -0.42 -4.94 -14.17
CA ASN A 97 -1.58 -4.62 -15.01
C ASN A 97 -2.40 -5.85 -15.46
N ASN A 98 -1.90 -7.07 -15.24
CA ASN A 98 -2.62 -8.30 -15.59
C ASN A 98 -2.87 -9.20 -14.37
N THR A 99 -1.91 -9.36 -13.46
CA THR A 99 -2.10 -10.22 -12.28
C THR A 99 -2.76 -9.44 -11.15
N PHE A 100 -2.14 -8.34 -10.71
CA PHE A 100 -2.67 -7.53 -9.63
C PHE A 100 -4.00 -6.87 -10.00
N TYR A 101 -4.08 -6.19 -11.15
CA TYR A 101 -5.31 -5.54 -11.61
C TYR A 101 -6.50 -6.51 -11.70
N ASN A 102 -6.31 -7.73 -12.20
CA ASN A 102 -7.39 -8.72 -12.30
C ASN A 102 -7.74 -9.40 -10.96
N SER A 103 -6.88 -9.26 -9.94
CA SER A 103 -7.21 -9.69 -8.57
C SER A 103 -8.11 -8.70 -7.83
N LEU A 104 -8.25 -7.47 -8.32
CA LEU A 104 -9.12 -6.45 -7.73
C LEU A 104 -10.60 -6.78 -7.98
N PRO A 105 -11.51 -6.38 -7.07
CA PRO A 105 -12.95 -6.52 -7.30
C PRO A 105 -13.36 -5.90 -8.63
N SER A 106 -14.22 -6.61 -9.38
CA SER A 106 -14.60 -6.19 -10.73
C SER A 106 -15.27 -4.82 -10.81
N THR A 107 -15.94 -4.40 -9.72
CA THR A 107 -16.59 -3.09 -9.55
C THR A 107 -15.59 -1.95 -9.34
N ASP A 108 -14.38 -2.25 -8.85
CA ASP A 108 -13.39 -1.24 -8.47
C ASP A 108 -12.41 -0.96 -9.61
N ARG A 109 -12.15 -1.97 -10.45
CA ARG A 109 -11.27 -1.88 -11.62
C ARG A 109 -11.55 -0.67 -12.54
N PRO A 110 -12.81 -0.31 -12.87
CA PRO A 110 -13.12 0.84 -13.71
C PRO A 110 -12.83 2.21 -13.06
N LEU A 111 -12.64 2.24 -11.72
CA LEU A 111 -12.35 3.47 -10.99
C LEU A 111 -10.86 3.86 -11.10
N ILE A 112 -10.01 2.91 -11.50
CA ILE A 112 -8.58 3.12 -11.74
C ILE A 112 -8.41 3.85 -13.08
N GLN A 113 -7.77 5.00 -13.03
CA GLN A 113 -7.51 5.80 -14.21
C GLN A 113 -6.28 5.26 -14.97
N SER A 114 -6.38 5.20 -16.30
CA SER A 114 -5.19 5.06 -17.13
C SER A 114 -4.32 6.31 -16.97
N HIS A 115 -3.02 6.12 -16.82
CA HIS A 115 -2.06 7.20 -16.64
C HIS A 115 -0.83 6.97 -17.52
N SER A 116 -0.19 8.05 -17.98
CA SER A 116 1.07 7.98 -18.71
C SER A 116 2.22 8.00 -17.70
N TRP A 117 2.82 6.83 -17.48
CA TRP A 117 3.90 6.66 -16.51
C TRP A 117 5.25 6.91 -17.18
N PRO A 118 6.05 7.90 -16.73
CA PRO A 118 7.42 8.08 -17.23
C PRO A 118 8.30 6.87 -16.88
N THR A 119 9.06 6.38 -17.85
CA THR A 119 9.88 5.15 -17.76
C THR A 119 11.36 5.39 -18.09
N GLY A 120 11.78 6.65 -18.19
CA GLY A 120 13.19 7.01 -18.38
C GLY A 120 14.06 6.66 -17.17
N ASN A 121 15.30 7.13 -17.19
CA ASN A 121 16.24 6.98 -16.08
C ASN A 121 16.22 8.19 -15.15
N GLU A 122 16.93 8.11 -14.02
CA GLU A 122 16.95 9.16 -12.98
C GLU A 122 17.48 10.53 -13.44
N THR A 123 18.18 10.60 -14.58
CA THR A 123 18.67 11.86 -15.16
C THR A 123 17.66 12.49 -16.13
N ASN A 124 16.74 11.68 -16.69
CA ASN A 124 15.68 12.14 -17.58
C ASN A 124 14.51 11.13 -17.59
N GLU A 125 13.68 11.14 -16.54
CA GLU A 125 12.59 10.18 -16.37
C GLU A 125 11.49 10.32 -17.45
N SER A 126 11.33 11.51 -18.04
CA SER A 126 10.35 11.79 -19.08
C SER A 126 10.80 11.43 -20.50
N SER A 127 12.00 10.87 -20.67
CA SER A 127 12.52 10.44 -21.99
C SER A 127 11.68 9.36 -22.68
N SER A 128 10.87 8.61 -21.92
CA SER A 128 9.91 7.63 -22.42
C SER A 128 8.73 7.53 -21.46
N SER A 129 7.60 7.04 -21.94
CA SER A 129 6.44 6.74 -21.10
C SER A 129 5.65 5.55 -21.63
N VAL A 130 4.83 4.98 -20.74
CA VAL A 130 3.86 3.93 -21.08
C VAL A 130 2.50 4.26 -20.46
N ASP A 131 1.43 3.99 -21.18
CA ASP A 131 0.08 4.19 -20.69
C ASP A 131 -0.47 2.92 -20.06
N CYS A 132 -0.77 2.95 -18.76
CA CYS A 132 -1.38 1.84 -18.04
C CYS A 132 -2.07 2.30 -16.74
N GLY A 133 -2.89 1.43 -16.14
CA GLY A 133 -3.65 1.77 -14.93
C GLY A 133 -2.83 1.72 -13.64
N ILE A 134 -1.89 0.77 -13.55
CA ILE A 134 -1.10 0.53 -12.34
C ILE A 134 0.39 0.65 -12.66
N GLY A 135 1.08 1.50 -11.90
CA GLY A 135 2.52 1.69 -11.97
C GLY A 135 3.22 1.33 -10.66
N LEU A 136 4.47 1.76 -10.58
CA LEU A 136 5.25 1.85 -9.34
C LEU A 136 5.66 3.31 -9.16
N ILE A 137 6.05 3.71 -7.96
CA ILE A 137 6.65 5.04 -7.75
C ILE A 137 7.93 5.19 -8.58
N SER A 138 8.23 6.40 -9.03
CA SER A 138 9.51 6.73 -9.70
C SER A 138 10.61 7.13 -8.70
N TYR A 139 11.84 7.27 -9.19
CA TYR A 139 12.99 7.77 -8.43
C TYR A 139 12.73 9.18 -7.86
N SER A 140 12.23 10.10 -8.68
CA SER A 140 11.96 11.48 -8.24
C SER A 140 10.77 11.56 -7.28
N GLU A 141 9.70 10.81 -7.55
CA GLU A 141 8.55 10.73 -6.66
C GLU A 141 8.91 10.12 -5.31
N PHE A 142 9.73 9.06 -5.26
CA PHE A 142 10.20 8.52 -3.99
C PHE A 142 10.95 9.57 -3.18
N ASN A 143 11.89 10.28 -3.80
CA ASN A 143 12.63 11.33 -3.10
C ASN A 143 11.72 12.46 -2.59
N THR A 144 10.63 12.74 -3.32
CA THR A 144 9.61 13.72 -2.93
C THR A 144 8.75 13.23 -1.77
N TYR A 145 8.34 11.96 -1.79
CA TYR A 145 7.32 11.42 -0.89
C TYR A 145 7.84 10.49 0.22
N LYS A 146 9.15 10.19 0.30
CA LYS A 146 9.70 9.23 1.27
C LYS A 146 9.32 9.54 2.73
N SER A 147 9.32 10.81 3.12
CA SER A 147 8.90 11.24 4.47
C SER A 147 7.41 10.99 4.74
N THR A 148 6.58 10.95 3.69
CA THR A 148 5.14 10.66 3.77
C THR A 148 4.89 9.15 3.82
N ILE A 149 5.64 8.38 3.04
CA ILE A 149 5.51 6.91 2.99
C ILE A 149 5.88 6.33 4.35
N ASN A 150 7.02 6.74 4.92
CA ASN A 150 7.54 6.43 6.27
C ASN A 150 7.13 5.05 6.83
N TYR A 151 7.13 4.05 5.95
CA TYR A 151 6.75 2.68 6.22
C TYR A 151 7.69 1.82 5.40
N TYR A 152 8.63 1.21 6.08
CA TYR A 152 9.70 0.46 5.46
C TYR A 152 9.73 -0.93 6.08
N ARG A 153 9.78 -1.95 5.22
CA ARG A 153 9.96 -3.34 5.59
C ARG A 153 11.41 -3.72 5.36
N ASN A 154 11.88 -4.78 6.03
CA ASN A 154 13.27 -5.24 5.99
C ASN A 154 13.78 -5.74 4.61
N ASP A 155 13.08 -5.45 3.51
CA ASP A 155 13.45 -5.85 2.15
C ASP A 155 13.36 -4.68 1.16
N CYS A 156 14.17 -4.78 0.10
CA CYS A 156 14.20 -3.82 -1.00
C CYS A 156 12.90 -3.87 -1.83
N TRP A 157 12.45 -2.73 -2.34
CA TRP A 157 11.28 -2.69 -3.22
C TRP A 157 11.48 -1.80 -4.45
N TRP A 158 10.86 -2.21 -5.55
CA TRP A 158 11.10 -1.64 -6.87
C TRP A 158 10.50 -0.24 -7.05
N THR A 159 11.23 0.62 -7.74
CA THR A 159 10.68 1.81 -8.43
C THR A 159 10.50 1.51 -9.92
N ARG A 160 9.73 2.31 -10.66
CA ARG A 160 9.61 2.15 -12.13
C ARG A 160 10.81 2.67 -12.92
N THR A 161 11.73 3.38 -12.28
CA THR A 161 12.79 4.15 -12.94
C THR A 161 14.00 3.28 -13.26
N ASN A 162 14.38 3.25 -14.53
CA ASN A 162 15.59 2.58 -14.99
C ASN A 162 16.84 3.28 -14.42
N SER A 163 17.94 2.55 -14.19
CA SER A 163 19.19 3.17 -13.72
C SER A 163 20.09 3.54 -14.89
N SER A 164 20.68 4.74 -14.87
CA SER A 164 21.70 5.12 -15.87
C SER A 164 23.03 4.33 -15.73
N GLY A 165 23.19 3.56 -14.65
CA GLY A 165 24.41 2.80 -14.34
C GLY A 165 24.70 1.59 -15.25
N GLY A 166 23.77 1.22 -16.14
CA GLY A 166 23.99 0.13 -17.10
C GLY A 166 22.69 -0.60 -17.47
N ALA A 167 22.76 -1.39 -18.55
CA ALA A 167 21.64 -2.21 -18.99
C ALA A 167 21.24 -3.23 -17.91
N GLY A 168 19.93 -3.40 -17.71
CA GLY A 168 19.40 -4.36 -16.75
C GLY A 168 19.53 -3.96 -15.28
N LEU A 169 19.75 -2.67 -15.01
CA LEU A 169 19.71 -2.11 -13.67
C LEU A 169 18.47 -1.23 -13.49
N THR A 170 17.79 -1.36 -12.36
CA THR A 170 16.61 -0.57 -12.03
C THR A 170 16.77 -0.04 -10.61
N TRP A 171 16.22 1.15 -10.34
CA TRP A 171 16.25 1.69 -8.99
C TRP A 171 15.30 0.93 -8.07
N SER A 172 15.82 0.59 -6.90
CA SER A 172 15.09 0.01 -5.78
C SER A 172 15.26 0.86 -4.55
N VAL A 173 14.24 0.93 -3.70
CA VAL A 173 14.33 1.52 -2.38
C VAL A 173 15.00 0.54 -1.42
N LEU A 174 15.85 1.06 -0.55
CA LEU A 174 16.52 0.28 0.49
C LEU A 174 15.52 -0.20 1.57
N PRO A 175 15.83 -1.30 2.28
CA PRO A 175 14.95 -1.86 3.32
C PRO A 175 14.54 -0.87 4.42
N ASP A 176 15.43 0.02 4.80
CA ASP A 176 15.17 1.02 5.83
C ASP A 176 14.51 2.29 5.27
N GLY A 177 14.26 2.34 3.96
CA GLY A 177 13.73 3.52 3.28
C GLY A 177 14.64 4.73 3.25
N SER A 178 15.89 4.58 3.67
CA SER A 178 16.84 5.70 3.79
C SER A 178 17.20 6.30 2.42
N GLY A 179 17.11 5.50 1.36
CA GLY A 179 17.47 5.92 0.03
C GLY A 179 17.16 4.88 -1.04
N LEU A 180 17.79 5.08 -2.20
CA LEU A 180 17.65 4.27 -3.39
C LEU A 180 18.99 3.62 -3.72
N ILE A 181 18.94 2.43 -4.28
CA ILE A 181 20.09 1.67 -4.79
C ILE A 181 19.79 1.19 -6.21
N SER A 182 20.81 1.19 -7.06
CA SER A 182 20.73 0.56 -8.37
C SER A 182 20.91 -0.95 -8.20
N ALA A 183 19.90 -1.73 -8.58
CA ALA A 183 19.87 -3.17 -8.40
C ALA A 183 19.60 -3.88 -9.73
N SER A 184 20.05 -5.13 -9.84
CA SER A 184 19.75 -5.93 -11.03
C SER A 184 18.24 -6.14 -11.15
N CYS A 185 17.67 -5.84 -12.32
CA CYS A 185 16.26 -6.09 -12.61
C CYS A 185 15.87 -7.58 -12.59
N ARG A 186 16.86 -8.48 -12.50
CA ARG A 186 16.67 -9.94 -12.39
C ARG A 186 16.63 -10.44 -10.96
N THR A 187 16.94 -9.59 -9.97
CA THR A 187 16.82 -9.91 -8.55
C THR A 187 15.34 -9.82 -8.14
N ALA A 188 14.91 -10.61 -7.17
CA ALA A 188 13.57 -10.50 -6.62
C ALA A 188 13.49 -9.30 -5.65
N GLY A 189 12.36 -8.61 -5.65
CA GLY A 189 12.12 -7.48 -4.75
C GLY A 189 10.63 -7.30 -4.46
N ILE A 190 10.33 -6.59 -3.39
CA ILE A 190 8.96 -6.31 -2.97
C ILE A 190 8.28 -5.36 -3.97
N VAL A 191 6.96 -5.52 -4.11
CA VAL A 191 6.12 -4.74 -5.00
C VAL A 191 5.15 -3.86 -4.21
N HIS A 192 5.24 -2.55 -4.42
CA HIS A 192 4.28 -1.56 -3.92
C HIS A 192 3.58 -0.86 -5.09
N PRO A 193 2.38 -1.32 -5.49
CA PRO A 193 1.61 -0.69 -6.56
C PRO A 193 1.34 0.79 -6.31
N ALA A 194 1.30 1.57 -7.38
CA ALA A 194 0.85 2.95 -7.38
C ALA A 194 -0.21 3.15 -8.47
N LEU A 195 -1.22 3.99 -8.22
CA LEU A 195 -2.31 4.20 -9.15
C LEU A 195 -2.94 5.59 -9.00
N TYR A 196 -3.82 5.93 -9.94
CA TYR A 196 -4.62 7.14 -9.91
C TYR A 196 -6.10 6.79 -9.83
N LEU A 197 -6.83 7.48 -8.96
CA LEU A 197 -8.29 7.50 -8.95
C LEU A 197 -8.77 8.90 -9.33
N ASN A 198 -10.04 9.02 -9.74
CA ASN A 198 -10.64 10.33 -9.91
C ASN A 198 -10.57 11.13 -8.60
N PRO A 199 -9.95 12.32 -8.55
CA PRO A 199 -9.82 13.12 -7.33
C PRO A 199 -11.19 13.56 -6.74
N GLY A 200 -12.26 13.54 -7.54
CA GLY A 200 -13.63 13.78 -7.08
C GLY A 200 -14.31 12.56 -6.45
N ILE A 201 -13.69 11.38 -6.46
CA ILE A 201 -14.29 10.17 -5.89
C ILE A 201 -14.51 10.33 -4.38
N LEU A 202 -15.64 9.82 -3.87
CA LEU A 202 -16.02 10.00 -2.48
C LEU A 202 -15.35 8.97 -1.56
N VAL A 203 -15.02 9.41 -0.35
CA VAL A 203 -14.39 8.61 0.71
C VAL A 203 -15.21 8.75 1.99
N SER A 204 -15.59 7.63 2.61
CA SER A 204 -16.61 7.56 3.67
C SER A 204 -16.27 8.19 5.03
N GLY A 205 -15.04 8.68 5.25
CA GLY A 205 -14.62 9.09 6.60
C GLY A 205 -13.28 9.80 6.71
N GLY A 206 -12.81 10.45 5.64
CA GLY A 206 -11.51 11.12 5.65
C GLY A 206 -10.34 10.14 5.74
N ASN A 207 -9.35 10.41 6.60
CA ASN A 207 -8.19 9.54 6.83
C ASN A 207 -8.62 8.19 7.42
N GLY A 208 -8.38 7.12 6.66
CA GLY A 208 -8.80 5.75 6.96
C GLY A 208 -10.20 5.40 6.41
N GLY A 209 -10.86 6.31 5.70
CA GLY A 209 -12.14 6.06 5.06
C GLY A 209 -12.02 5.11 3.86
N THR A 210 -13.17 4.61 3.40
CA THR A 210 -13.24 3.71 2.24
C THR A 210 -13.70 4.48 1.01
N VAL A 211 -13.05 4.25 -0.13
CA VAL A 211 -13.49 4.75 -1.43
C VAL A 211 -14.86 4.17 -1.73
N ILE A 212 -15.84 5.04 -1.93
CA ILE A 212 -17.21 4.68 -2.27
C ILE A 212 -17.27 4.62 -3.79
N GLY A 213 -17.23 3.42 -4.35
CA GLY A 213 -17.39 3.21 -5.78
C GLY A 213 -18.73 3.76 -6.25
N GLY A 214 -18.70 4.63 -7.25
CA GLY A 214 -19.91 5.21 -7.84
C GLY A 214 -20.77 4.10 -8.43
N THR A 215 -21.84 3.74 -7.73
CA THR A 215 -22.98 3.02 -8.29
C THR A 215 -24.20 3.90 -8.12
N TYR A 216 -24.37 4.87 -9.03
CA TYR A 216 -25.68 5.44 -9.35
C TYR A 216 -25.63 5.92 -10.80
N GLU A 217 -25.71 4.99 -11.74
CA GLU A 217 -26.53 5.05 -12.96
C GLU A 217 -26.50 3.70 -13.69
#